data_AF-A0A1X0DCT7-F1
#
_entry.id   AF-A0A1X0DCT7-F1
#
_cell.length_a   1.000
_cell.length_b   1.000
_cell.length_c   1.000
_cell.angle_alpha   90.00
_cell.angle_beta   90.00
_cell.angle_gamma   90.00
#
_symmetry.space_group_name_H-M   'P 1'
#
loop_
_entity.id
_entity.type
_entity.pdbx_description
1 polymer ?
#
loop_
_entity_poly.entity_id
_entity_poly.type
_entity_poly.pdbx_seq_one_letter_code
_entity_poly.pdbx_strand_id
1 'polypeptide(L)'
;MNPSATWQSFQDRVIRRQWPIISVFLIFVGAFGLVAAGFWRRGALLIGIGVGVAAALRLLLSDEVAGLLVVRSRGLDFATTATAATAMVFIAWTIDPLGTA
;
A
#
# COMPACT_ATOMS: atom_id res chain seq x y z
N MET A 1 16.48 34.81 -9.48
CA MET A 1 16.21 33.34 -9.47
C MET A 1 14.91 33.16 -8.68
N ASN A 2 13.84 32.62 -9.29
CA ASN A 2 12.52 32.59 -8.65
C ASN A 2 12.37 31.34 -7.76
N PRO A 3 12.27 31.47 -6.42
CA PRO A 3 12.20 30.34 -5.51
C PRO A 3 10.93 29.49 -5.67
N SER A 4 9.88 29.97 -6.34
CA SER A 4 8.67 29.16 -6.59
C SER A 4 8.86 28.09 -7.67
N ALA A 5 9.76 28.32 -8.65
CA ALA A 5 10.03 27.37 -9.73
C ALA A 5 10.77 26.11 -9.25
N THR A 6 11.58 26.24 -8.20
CA THR A 6 12.28 25.11 -7.57
C THR A 6 11.34 24.18 -6.82
N TRP A 7 10.29 24.71 -6.17
CA TRP A 7 9.32 23.88 -5.43
C TRP A 7 8.42 23.05 -6.36
N GLN A 8 7.91 23.64 -7.44
CA GLN A 8 7.05 22.96 -8.41
C GLN A 8 7.76 21.80 -9.13
N SER A 9 8.98 22.06 -9.63
CA SER A 9 9.77 21.03 -10.33
C SER A 9 10.18 19.87 -9.42
N PHE A 10 10.39 20.13 -8.12
CA PHE A 10 10.67 19.10 -7.13
C PHE A 10 9.43 18.27 -6.82
N GLN A 11 8.26 18.90 -6.65
CA GLN A 11 6.98 18.23 -6.44
C GLN A 11 6.62 17.32 -7.63
N ASP A 12 6.74 17.80 -8.87
CA ASP A 12 6.42 17.01 -10.05
C ASP A 12 7.31 15.76 -10.18
N ARG A 13 8.61 15.91 -9.87
CA ARG A 13 9.56 14.80 -9.93
C ARG A 13 9.33 13.78 -8.83
N VAL A 14 9.01 14.24 -7.62
CA VAL A 14 8.67 13.37 -6.48
C VAL A 14 7.36 12.64 -6.76
N ILE A 15 6.30 13.33 -7.18
CA ILE A 15 4.99 12.72 -7.45
C ILE A 15 5.10 11.69 -8.58
N ARG A 16 5.77 12.02 -9.67
CA ARG A 16 5.92 11.09 -10.82
C ARG A 16 6.77 9.86 -10.49
N ARG A 17 7.77 9.98 -9.61
CA ARG A 17 8.65 8.85 -9.25
C ARG A 17 8.11 8.03 -8.07
N GLN A 18 7.33 8.65 -7.19
CA GLN A 18 6.78 8.04 -5.98
C GLN A 18 5.30 7.67 -6.11
N TRP A 19 4.74 7.71 -7.33
CA TRP A 19 3.35 7.35 -7.59
C TRP A 19 2.91 6.01 -6.97
N PRO A 20 3.75 4.94 -6.92
CA PRO A 20 3.35 3.68 -6.27
C PRO A 20 3.17 3.87 -4.76
N ILE A 21 4.09 4.58 -4.10
CA ILE A 21 4.03 4.84 -2.67
C ILE A 21 2.84 5.74 -2.33
N ILE A 22 2.63 6.80 -3.12
CA ILE A 22 1.52 7.73 -2.95
C ILE A 22 0.17 6.99 -3.10
N SER A 23 0.05 6.11 -4.11
CA SER A 23 -1.18 5.33 -4.30
C SER A 23 -1.51 4.44 -3.11
N VAL A 24 -0.54 3.69 -2.59
CA VAL A 24 -0.73 2.82 -1.42
C VAL A 24 -1.05 3.65 -0.19
N PHE A 25 -0.32 4.76 0.03
CA PHE A 25 -0.56 5.67 1.14
C PHE A 25 -1.98 6.22 1.14
N LEU A 26 -2.50 6.67 -0.01
CA LEU A 26 -3.87 7.17 -0.12
C LEU A 26 -4.92 6.10 0.20
N ILE A 27 -4.68 4.84 -0.18
CA ILE A 27 -5.55 3.71 0.19
C ILE A 27 -5.56 3.53 1.72
N PHE A 28 -4.40 3.57 2.37
CA PHE A 28 -4.31 3.47 3.83
C PHE A 28 -4.98 4.65 4.54
N VAL A 29 -4.83 5.88 4.05
CA VAL A 29 -5.55 7.05 4.59
C VAL A 29 -7.05 6.82 4.54
N GLY A 30 -7.59 6.34 3.41
CA GLY A 30 -9.01 5.99 3.30
C GLY A 30 -9.41 4.86 4.25
N ALA A 31 -8.57 3.83 4.38
CA ALA A 31 -8.83 2.68 5.24
C ALA A 31 -8.87 3.07 6.72
N PHE A 32 -7.89 3.83 7.20
CA PHE A 32 -7.89 4.36 8.56
C PHE A 32 -9.02 5.34 8.80
N GLY A 33 -9.41 6.15 7.81
CA GLY A 33 -10.61 6.99 7.87
C GLY A 33 -11.88 6.17 8.10
N LEU A 34 -12.04 5.05 7.40
CA LEU A 34 -13.16 4.12 7.61
C LEU A 34 -13.15 3.49 9.00
N VAL A 35 -11.98 3.04 9.48
CA VAL A 35 -11.83 2.48 10.83
C VAL A 35 -12.18 3.53 11.89
N ALA A 36 -11.66 4.76 11.75
CA ALA A 36 -11.94 5.87 12.67
C ALA A 36 -13.43 6.26 12.67
N ALA A 37 -14.11 6.12 11.54
CA ALA A 37 -15.55 6.33 11.41
C ALA A 37 -16.40 5.13 11.89
N GLY A 38 -15.79 4.09 12.46
CA GLY A 38 -16.48 2.91 13.01
C GLY A 38 -16.81 1.82 11.99
N PHE A 39 -16.43 1.97 10.72
CA PHE A 39 -16.65 0.98 9.68
C PHE A 39 -15.57 -0.12 9.68
N TRP A 40 -15.42 -0.84 10.79
CA TRP A 40 -14.37 -1.83 11.04
C TRP A 40 -14.16 -2.84 9.90
N ARG A 41 -15.24 -3.47 9.41
CA ARG A 41 -15.18 -4.44 8.31
C ARG A 41 -14.67 -3.80 7.00
N ARG A 42 -15.19 -2.64 6.64
CA ARG A 42 -14.82 -1.94 5.39
C ARG A 42 -13.40 -1.40 5.48
N GLY A 43 -13.00 -0.89 6.65
CA GLY A 43 -11.65 -0.44 6.93
C GLY A 43 -10.64 -1.58 6.83
N ALA A 44 -10.88 -2.71 7.50
CA ALA A 44 -10.03 -3.90 7.43
C ALA A 44 -9.91 -4.46 6.00
N LEU A 45 -11.03 -4.51 5.26
CA LEU A 45 -11.02 -4.94 3.87
C LEU A 45 -10.15 -4.00 3.01
N LEU A 46 -10.29 -2.68 3.22
CA LEU A 46 -9.53 -1.69 2.45
C LEU A 46 -8.04 -1.71 2.80
N ILE A 47 -7.67 -2.04 4.05
CA ILE A 47 -6.28 -2.35 4.42
C ILE A 47 -5.78 -3.54 3.61
N GLY A 48 -6.53 -4.65 3.57
CA GLY A 48 -6.15 -5.84 2.79
C GLY A 48 -5.95 -5.52 1.30
N ILE A 49 -6.85 -4.72 0.71
CA ILE A 49 -6.71 -4.23 -0.67
C ILE A 49 -5.45 -3.38 -0.84
N GLY A 50 -5.18 -2.44 0.07
CA GLY A 50 -3.99 -1.58 0.01
C GLY A 50 -2.68 -2.36 0.05
N VAL A 51 -2.61 -3.38 0.90
CA VAL A 51 -1.46 -4.31 0.97
C VAL A 51 -1.38 -5.16 -0.30
N GLY A 52 -2.51 -5.62 -0.85
CA GLY A 52 -2.56 -6.36 -2.11
C GLY A 52 -2.07 -5.54 -3.31
N VAL A 53 -2.44 -4.26 -3.37
CA VAL A 53 -1.93 -3.30 -4.36
C VAL A 53 -0.43 -3.13 -4.22
N ALA A 54 0.09 -3.01 -2.99
CA ALA A 54 1.53 -2.95 -2.76
C ALA A 54 2.27 -4.22 -3.24
N ALA A 55 1.68 -5.40 -3.02
CA ALA A 55 2.21 -6.66 -3.52
C ALA A 55 2.24 -6.70 -5.06
N ALA A 56 1.17 -6.27 -5.73
CA ALA A 56 1.11 -6.19 -7.18
C ALA A 56 2.15 -5.20 -7.74
N LEU A 57 2.26 -4.01 -7.14
CA LEU A 57 3.25 -3.01 -7.53
C LEU A 57 4.69 -3.54 -7.40
N ARG A 58 4.99 -4.39 -6.40
CA ARG A 58 6.28 -5.08 -6.28
C ARG A 58 6.58 -6.03 -7.45
N LEU A 59 5.57 -6.71 -7.98
CA LEU A 59 5.73 -7.56 -9.17
C LEU A 59 5.79 -6.78 -10.49
N LEU A 60 5.38 -5.51 -10.49
CA LEU A 60 5.43 -4.66 -11.69
C LEU A 60 6.69 -3.79 -11.74
N LEU A 61 7.25 -3.36 -10.60
CA LEU A 61 8.51 -2.61 -10.55
C LEU A 61 9.71 -3.56 -10.57
N SER A 62 10.58 -3.45 -11.58
CA SER A 62 11.79 -4.28 -11.72
C SER A 62 12.85 -3.98 -10.66
N ASP A 63 13.39 -5.02 -10.05
CA ASP A 63 14.50 -4.97 -9.10
C ASP A 63 15.82 -5.21 -9.85
N GLU A 64 16.39 -4.14 -10.40
CA GLU A 64 17.53 -4.24 -11.33
C GLU A 64 18.89 -4.50 -10.66
N VAL A 65 18.96 -4.79 -9.35
CA VAL A 65 20.25 -4.88 -8.61
C VAL A 65 20.23 -5.90 -7.45
N ALA A 66 19.84 -7.16 -7.68
CA ALA A 66 19.86 -8.20 -6.62
C ALA A 66 21.21 -8.96 -6.51
N GLY A 67 22.34 -8.28 -6.73
CA GLY A 67 23.67 -8.90 -6.81
C GLY A 67 24.34 -9.29 -5.48
N LEU A 68 23.79 -8.92 -4.30
CA LEU A 68 24.43 -9.21 -2.99
C LEU A 68 23.47 -9.45 -1.80
N LEU A 69 22.14 -9.39 -1.98
CA LEU A 69 21.13 -9.61 -0.92
C LEU A 69 20.13 -10.71 -1.33
N VAL A 70 20.64 -11.90 -1.67
CA VAL A 70 19.87 -13.08 -2.12
C VAL A 70 18.76 -13.51 -1.13
N VAL A 71 18.81 -13.07 0.13
CA VAL A 71 17.80 -13.37 1.15
C VAL A 71 16.45 -12.67 0.88
N ARG A 72 16.47 -11.42 0.39
CA ARG A 72 15.23 -10.66 0.13
C ARG A 72 15.00 -10.56 -1.37
N SER A 73 14.81 -11.72 -1.99
CA SER A 73 14.39 -11.79 -3.39
C SER A 73 13.03 -11.10 -3.56
N ARG A 74 12.80 -10.56 -4.77
CA ARG A 74 11.50 -10.02 -5.18
C ARG A 74 10.33 -10.95 -4.86
N GLY A 75 10.57 -12.25 -5.03
CA GLY A 75 9.59 -13.31 -4.72
C GLY A 75 9.28 -13.40 -3.22
N LEU A 76 10.29 -13.36 -2.35
CA LEU A 76 10.05 -13.36 -0.89
C LEU A 76 9.29 -12.11 -0.45
N ASP A 77 9.69 -10.94 -0.94
CA ASP A 77 9.06 -9.66 -0.59
C ASP A 77 7.59 -9.62 -1.05
N PHE A 78 7.31 -10.11 -2.27
CA PHE A 78 5.95 -10.33 -2.76
C PHE A 78 5.18 -11.31 -1.87
N ALA A 79 5.75 -12.48 -1.58
CA ALA A 79 5.09 -13.52 -0.79
C ALA A 79 4.69 -13.00 0.59
N THR A 80 5.61 -12.34 1.31
CA THR A 80 5.31 -11.73 2.61
C THR A 80 4.18 -10.71 2.53
N THR A 81 4.19 -9.86 1.51
CA THR A 81 3.15 -8.82 1.32
C THR A 81 1.80 -9.44 0.94
N ALA A 82 1.81 -10.44 0.06
CA ALA A 82 0.61 -11.17 -0.36
C ALA A 82 -0.01 -11.97 0.79
N THR A 83 0.82 -12.57 1.65
CA THR A 83 0.36 -13.21 2.89
C THR A 83 -0.31 -12.20 3.82
N ALA A 84 0.30 -11.02 4.02
CA ALA A 84 -0.31 -9.96 4.84
C ALA A 84 -1.64 -9.45 4.25
N ALA A 85 -1.72 -9.28 2.92
CA ALA A 85 -2.95 -8.90 2.23
C ALA A 85 -4.05 -9.95 2.45
N THR A 86 -3.72 -11.22 2.22
CA THR A 86 -4.64 -12.35 2.42
C THR A 86 -5.12 -12.42 3.86
N ALA A 87 -4.21 -12.28 4.83
CA ALA A 87 -4.55 -12.28 6.25
C ALA A 87 -5.54 -11.15 6.60
N MET A 88 -5.34 -9.94 6.08
CA MET A 88 -6.25 -8.83 6.33
C MET A 88 -7.61 -9.01 5.66
N VAL A 89 -7.66 -9.55 4.44
CA VAL A 89 -8.92 -9.90 3.79
C VAL A 89 -9.66 -10.99 4.58
N PHE A 90 -8.94 -11.98 5.09
CA PHE A 90 -9.50 -13.02 5.96
C PHE A 90 -10.06 -12.42 7.25
N ILE A 91 -9.31 -11.55 7.94
CA ILE A 91 -9.81 -10.83 9.13
C ILE A 91 -11.08 -10.04 8.78
N ALA A 92 -11.07 -9.27 7.70
CA ALA A 92 -12.23 -8.51 7.28
C ALA A 92 -13.45 -9.40 6.99
N TRP A 93 -13.23 -10.61 6.46
CA TRP A 93 -14.27 -11.60 6.22
C TRP A 93 -14.84 -12.19 7.52
N THR A 94 -14.04 -12.29 8.58
CA THR A 94 -14.51 -12.73 9.91
C THR A 94 -15.34 -11.69 10.67
N ILE A 95 -15.36 -10.43 10.23
CA ILE A 95 -16.14 -9.37 10.87
C ILE A 95 -17.57 -9.40 10.32
N ASP A 96 -18.56 -9.42 11.21
CA ASP A 96 -19.96 -9.42 10.83
C ASP A 96 -20.34 -8.20 9.97
N PRO A 97 -21.25 -8.38 8.99
CA PRO A 97 -21.61 -7.33 8.08
C PRO A 97 -22.44 -6.21 8.73
N LEU A 98 -23.12 -6.52 9.83
CA LEU A 98 -23.77 -5.59 10.74
C LEU A 98 -22.78 -5.37 11.88
N GLY A 99 -22.32 -4.15 12.15
CA GLY A 99 -21.31 -3.86 13.18
C GLY A 99 -21.83 -4.01 14.61
N THR A 100 -22.41 -5.16 14.95
CA THR A 100 -22.99 -5.46 16.25
C THR A 100 -22.01 -6.28 17.07
N ALA A 101 -21.44 -5.66 18.10
CA ALA A 101 -21.01 -6.36 19.30
C ALA A 101 -22.24 -6.81 20.10
#